data_AF-A0A818VFU3-F1
#
_entry.id   AF-A0A818VFU3-F1
#
_cell.length_a   1.000
_cell.length_b   1.000
_cell.length_c   1.000
_cell.angle_alpha   90.00
_cell.angle_beta   90.00
_cell.angle_gamma   90.00
#
_symmetry.space_group_name_H-M   'P 1'
#
loop_
_entity.id
_entity.type
_entity.pdbx_description
1 polymer ?
#
loop_
_entity_poly.entity_id
_entity_poly.type
_entity_poly.pdbx_seq_one_letter_code
_entity_poly.pdbx_strand_id
1 'polypeptide(L)'
;MNYIHRRTISFQNLNSFLTLYRQDQDQHRLISTPFSSVFYCTKGESENQGKVYQEELRRNALWTACYAEDYIIQLYLADLGTTRERRKLLFDVGSNKGYVLAAWKSIWSPQNGVNQRSLGKYLSEKLLLSDCGVCNDCNEPLLSTKVNISRHMNVSVEIHAFEPQLSNYGILHQVQKWTNDTYLYVHNLAISNHTGTAVLLKCGRGGEACGLTVEKNLTDTERFLLVNVTTLDTFVQKFQITEIIDILKIDTEGYDPLVLTGANLIFKRQQIRLLIFEHHHVGFWASIHLRDVVENLDSKGYTCYMLGKTGLIRITRCAGEKRPPALRPDQWAGQPGTRAPHVWVSKDGKRLSTLDLLQSGWVVLAEDERWCTAAAKTSEQLDIKIKCFQIGTDVIPADLEAFRTAFGMETTGACLIRPDGYIAWRSTDIPTNPLHTLTDALKLVSSAKILA
;
A
#
# COMPACT_ATOMS: atom_id res chain seq x y z
N MET A 1 12.93 29.23 -5.39
CA MET A 1 11.80 28.32 -5.12
C MET A 1 12.38 26.93 -5.10
N ASN A 2 12.49 26.33 -3.92
CA ASN A 2 13.25 25.10 -3.76
C ASN A 2 12.36 23.88 -4.07
N TYR A 3 12.89 23.02 -4.91
CA TYR A 3 12.31 21.79 -5.43
C TYR A 3 12.08 20.75 -4.33
N ILE A 4 10.91 20.11 -4.31
CA ILE A 4 10.58 19.02 -3.37
C ILE A 4 10.51 17.71 -4.16
N HIS A 5 11.27 16.71 -3.73
CA HIS A 5 11.26 15.34 -4.22
C HIS A 5 11.04 14.40 -3.05
N ARG A 6 9.97 13.59 -3.10
CA ARG A 6 9.66 12.60 -2.07
C ARG A 6 9.12 11.32 -2.67
N ARG A 7 9.49 10.18 -2.08
CA ARG A 7 8.96 8.87 -2.47
C ARG A 7 7.64 8.56 -1.77
N THR A 8 6.73 7.95 -2.51
CA THR A 8 5.51 7.35 -2.00
C THR A 8 5.62 5.83 -2.11
N ILE A 9 5.29 5.15 -1.02
CA ILE A 9 5.33 3.70 -0.90
C ILE A 9 3.90 3.20 -0.70
N SER A 10 3.52 2.18 -1.43
CA SER A 10 2.17 1.63 -1.44
C SER A 10 2.22 0.12 -1.28
N PHE A 11 1.56 -0.39 -0.25
CA PHE A 11 1.55 -1.83 0.06
C PHE A 11 0.17 -2.43 -0.16
N GLN A 12 0.15 -3.69 -0.58
CA GLN A 12 -1.02 -4.53 -0.54
C GLN A 12 -1.24 -5.03 0.91
N ASN A 13 -2.14 -4.37 1.65
CA ASN A 13 -2.58 -4.72 3.03
C ASN A 13 -1.45 -4.76 4.11
N LEU A 14 -1.32 -3.71 4.94
CA LEU A 14 -0.17 -3.53 5.86
C LEU A 14 -0.19 -4.29 7.19
N ASN A 15 -1.25 -5.00 7.52
CA ASN A 15 -1.43 -5.52 8.89
C ASN A 15 -0.32 -6.50 9.34
N SER A 16 0.41 -7.12 8.41
CA SER A 16 1.51 -8.06 8.73
C SER A 16 2.88 -7.40 8.90
N PHE A 17 3.17 -6.30 8.20
CA PHE A 17 4.53 -5.73 8.12
C PHE A 17 4.85 -4.73 9.24
N LEU A 18 3.88 -3.91 9.66
CA LEU A 18 4.09 -2.92 10.74
C LEU A 18 4.17 -3.57 12.13
N THR A 19 3.67 -4.80 12.27
CA THR A 19 3.67 -5.56 13.53
C THR A 19 5.08 -5.97 13.97
N LEU A 20 6.05 -6.02 13.04
CA LEU A 20 7.43 -6.45 13.31
C LEU A 20 8.38 -5.31 13.75
N TYR A 21 7.98 -4.04 13.63
CA TYR A 21 8.86 -2.89 13.88
C TYR A 21 8.81 -2.33 15.32
N ARG A 22 8.39 -3.12 16.31
CA ARG A 22 8.36 -2.67 17.72
C ARG A 22 9.14 -3.63 18.62
N GLN A 23 10.45 -3.65 18.44
CA GLN A 23 11.39 -4.07 19.50
C GLN A 23 12.01 -2.82 20.14
N ASP A 24 11.71 -2.65 21.43
CA ASP A 24 12.43 -1.89 22.48
C ASP A 24 12.89 -0.45 22.16
N GLN A 25 12.15 0.56 22.65
CA GLN A 25 12.26 1.09 24.01
C GLN A 25 11.17 2.16 24.25
N ASP A 26 10.68 2.16 25.49
CA ASP A 26 9.79 3.13 26.13
C ASP A 26 8.28 3.14 25.85
N GLN A 27 7.58 3.15 27.00
CA GLN A 27 6.15 3.07 27.18
C GLN A 27 5.41 4.27 26.55
N HIS A 28 4.46 3.99 25.66
CA HIS A 28 3.03 4.33 25.85
C HIS A 28 2.23 4.18 24.54
N ARG A 29 1.03 3.61 24.71
CA ARG A 29 -0.12 3.50 23.79
C ARG A 29 0.10 2.67 22.52
N LEU A 30 -0.41 1.45 22.61
CA LEU A 30 -0.79 0.57 21.51
C LEU A 30 -2.13 1.05 20.96
N ILE A 31 -2.20 1.37 19.68
CA ILE A 31 -3.45 1.33 18.90
C ILE A 31 -3.18 0.37 17.75
N SER A 32 -3.11 -0.91 18.06
CA SER A 32 -3.28 -1.99 17.08
C SER A 32 -4.77 -2.22 16.96
N THR A 33 -5.35 -1.88 15.82
CA THR A 33 -6.76 -2.18 15.55
C THR A 33 -6.87 -2.99 14.27
N PRO A 34 -7.40 -4.24 14.34
CA PRO A 34 -7.78 -4.96 13.15
C PRO A 34 -9.12 -4.38 12.69
N PHE A 35 -9.16 -3.76 11.50
CA PHE A 35 -10.42 -3.17 11.02
C PHE A 35 -10.81 -3.58 9.61
N SER A 36 -11.97 -4.23 9.56
CA SER A 36 -12.87 -4.39 8.43
C SER A 36 -13.88 -3.23 8.28
N SER A 37 -13.62 -2.05 8.84
CA SER A 37 -14.44 -0.85 8.63
C SER A 37 -13.58 0.32 8.16
N VAL A 38 -14.02 1.02 7.12
CA VAL A 38 -13.28 2.08 6.43
C VAL A 38 -13.00 3.27 7.36
N PHE A 39 -11.79 3.36 7.93
CA PHE A 39 -11.35 4.53 8.69
C PHE A 39 -10.88 5.65 7.77
N TYR A 40 -11.59 6.77 7.78
CA TYR A 40 -11.04 8.09 7.44
C TYR A 40 -10.34 8.65 8.68
N CYS A 41 -9.17 9.29 8.54
CA CYS A 41 -8.54 10.02 9.63
C CYS A 41 -9.50 11.10 10.19
N THR A 42 -9.58 11.26 11.52
CA THR A 42 -10.26 12.40 12.15
C THR A 42 -9.58 13.72 11.74
N LYS A 43 -10.27 14.86 11.90
CA LYS A 43 -9.69 16.19 11.63
C LYS A 43 -8.36 16.39 12.39
N GLY A 44 -8.35 16.06 13.68
CA GLY A 44 -7.16 16.18 14.52
C GLY A 44 -6.02 15.27 14.06
N GLU A 45 -6.31 14.04 13.63
CA GLU A 45 -5.30 13.13 13.08
C GLU A 45 -4.74 13.61 11.74
N SER A 46 -5.60 14.09 10.84
CA SER A 46 -5.16 14.64 9.55
C SER A 46 -4.34 15.93 9.74
N GLU A 47 -4.75 16.81 10.65
CA GLU A 47 -3.98 18.01 11.02
C GLU A 47 -2.66 17.65 11.70
N ASN A 48 -2.64 16.65 12.57
CA ASN A 48 -1.43 16.17 13.23
C ASN A 48 -0.46 15.52 12.23
N GLN A 49 -0.97 14.68 11.32
CA GLN A 49 -0.16 14.12 10.22
C GLN A 49 0.35 15.22 9.30
N GLY A 50 -0.48 16.22 8.99
CA GLY A 50 -0.06 17.40 8.23
C GLY A 50 1.05 18.17 8.94
N LYS A 51 0.97 18.36 10.27
CA LYS A 51 2.03 18.99 11.07
C LYS A 51 3.31 18.16 11.07
N VAL A 52 3.23 16.86 11.32
CA VAL A 52 4.38 15.94 11.26
C VAL A 52 5.02 15.97 9.87
N TYR A 53 4.20 15.95 8.81
CA TYR A 53 4.65 16.07 7.44
C TYR A 53 5.37 17.39 7.16
N GLN A 54 4.80 18.52 7.60
CA GLN A 54 5.41 19.84 7.45
C GLN A 54 6.68 20.00 8.29
N GLU A 55 6.74 19.40 9.48
CA GLU A 55 7.95 19.37 10.32
C GLU A 55 9.05 18.51 9.68
N GLU A 56 8.71 17.35 9.12
CA GLU A 56 9.62 16.51 8.34
C GLU A 56 10.16 17.23 7.09
N LEU A 57 9.35 18.09 6.45
CA LEU A 57 9.78 18.96 5.35
C LEU A 57 10.69 20.09 5.79
N ARG A 58 10.54 20.59 7.02
CA ARG A 58 11.34 21.70 7.57
C ARG A 58 12.68 21.24 8.17
N ARG A 59 12.67 20.11 8.89
CA ARG A 59 13.85 19.60 9.64
C ARG A 59 14.89 18.97 8.74
N ASN A 60 14.45 18.38 7.64
CA ASN A 60 15.30 17.71 6.69
C ASN A 60 15.23 18.53 5.41
N ALA A 61 16.38 18.78 4.76
CA ALA A 61 16.40 19.44 3.47
C ALA A 61 15.31 18.86 2.54
N LEU A 62 14.83 19.65 1.58
CA LEU A 62 13.64 19.38 0.76
C LEU A 62 13.68 18.10 -0.11
N TRP A 63 14.68 17.25 0.11
CA TRP A 63 15.04 16.09 -0.67
C TRP A 63 14.95 14.84 0.22
N THR A 64 13.97 13.98 -0.05
CA THR A 64 14.07 12.55 0.24
C THR A 64 13.96 11.79 -1.08
N ALA A 65 14.87 12.11 -2.00
CA ALA A 65 14.96 11.50 -3.32
C ALA A 65 15.45 10.04 -3.27
N CYS A 66 15.93 9.57 -2.12
CA CYS A 66 16.73 8.36 -2.03
C CYS A 66 15.99 7.18 -1.42
N TYR A 67 16.25 6.03 -2.02
CA TYR A 67 15.61 4.76 -1.72
C TYR A 67 15.94 4.35 -0.27
N ALA A 68 14.97 4.33 0.63
CA ALA A 68 15.22 3.90 2.01
C ALA A 68 15.26 2.37 2.09
N GLU A 69 16.44 1.85 2.34
CA GLU A 69 16.73 0.40 2.35
C GLU A 69 16.00 -0.35 3.47
N ASP A 70 15.68 0.31 4.58
CA ASP A 70 15.09 -0.31 5.76
C ASP A 70 13.77 -1.06 5.46
N TYR A 71 12.91 -0.54 4.56
CA TYR A 71 11.63 -1.18 4.22
C TYR A 71 11.79 -2.43 3.38
N ILE A 72 12.86 -2.50 2.60
CA ILE A 72 13.16 -3.65 1.75
C ILE A 72 13.77 -4.78 2.57
N ILE A 73 14.56 -4.42 3.58
CA ILE A 73 15.00 -5.37 4.61
C ILE A 73 13.78 -5.95 5.33
N GLN A 74 12.79 -5.14 5.72
CA GLN A 74 11.56 -5.67 6.32
C GLN A 74 10.80 -6.60 5.39
N LEU A 75 10.77 -6.28 4.09
CA LEU A 75 10.18 -7.14 3.06
C LEU A 75 10.88 -8.50 3.02
N TYR A 76 12.21 -8.49 3.01
CA TYR A 76 13.04 -9.68 3.07
C TYR A 76 12.80 -10.50 4.35
N LEU A 77 12.78 -9.85 5.51
CA LEU A 77 12.57 -10.50 6.81
C LEU A 77 11.19 -11.17 6.89
N ALA A 78 10.15 -10.56 6.35
CA ALA A 78 8.82 -11.15 6.31
C ALA A 78 8.68 -12.32 5.33
N ASP A 79 9.56 -12.39 4.33
CA ASP A 79 9.56 -13.48 3.36
C ASP A 79 10.29 -14.73 3.88
N LEU A 80 11.08 -14.63 4.96
CA LEU A 80 11.83 -15.75 5.56
C LEU A 80 10.91 -16.91 5.97
N GLY A 81 11.23 -18.12 5.52
CA GLY A 81 10.46 -19.33 5.85
C GLY A 81 9.18 -19.52 5.05
N THR A 82 8.94 -18.71 4.01
CA THR A 82 7.75 -18.80 3.15
C THR A 82 8.09 -19.35 1.76
N THR A 83 7.09 -19.79 0.98
CA THR A 83 7.33 -20.18 -0.43
C THR A 83 7.81 -19.00 -1.29
N ARG A 84 7.48 -17.76 -0.89
CA ARG A 84 7.96 -16.52 -1.52
C ARG A 84 9.44 -16.26 -1.24
N GLU A 85 10.07 -16.97 -0.31
CA GLU A 85 11.51 -16.91 -0.11
C GLU A 85 12.29 -17.31 -1.37
N ARG A 86 11.73 -18.19 -2.22
CA ARG A 86 12.49 -18.90 -3.26
C ARG A 86 12.59 -18.19 -4.61
N ARG A 87 11.66 -17.31 -4.95
CA ARG A 87 11.70 -16.53 -6.21
C ARG A 87 11.16 -15.12 -5.98
N LYS A 88 11.82 -14.14 -6.58
CA LYS A 88 11.44 -12.72 -6.55
C LYS A 88 11.27 -12.20 -7.96
N LEU A 89 10.15 -11.52 -8.21
CA LEU A 89 9.91 -10.82 -9.49
C LEU A 89 9.87 -9.31 -9.25
N LEU A 90 10.85 -8.59 -9.79
CA LEU A 90 11.07 -7.17 -9.51
C LEU A 90 11.06 -6.35 -10.80
N PHE A 91 10.32 -5.24 -10.81
CA PHE A 91 10.23 -4.32 -11.94
C PHE A 91 10.85 -2.98 -11.54
N ASP A 92 11.85 -2.53 -12.30
CA ASP A 92 12.53 -1.24 -12.12
C ASP A 92 12.27 -0.36 -13.35
N VAL A 93 11.27 0.51 -13.25
CA VAL A 93 10.89 1.46 -14.29
C VAL A 93 11.67 2.76 -14.08
N GLY A 94 12.49 3.13 -15.06
CA GLY A 94 13.47 4.21 -14.93
C GLY A 94 14.70 3.75 -14.15
N SER A 95 15.35 2.70 -14.68
CA SER A 95 16.43 2.00 -13.99
C SER A 95 17.77 2.75 -14.00
N ASN A 96 17.93 3.75 -14.88
CA ASN A 96 19.11 4.60 -14.99
C ASN A 96 20.40 3.77 -15.12
N LYS A 97 21.27 3.80 -14.10
CA LYS A 97 22.57 3.09 -14.07
C LYS A 97 22.49 1.71 -13.38
N GLY A 98 21.36 1.35 -12.77
CA GLY A 98 21.18 0.05 -12.12
C GLY A 98 21.63 0.00 -10.65
N TYR A 99 21.68 1.12 -9.92
CA TYR A 99 21.98 1.06 -8.49
C TYR A 99 20.87 0.36 -7.69
N VAL A 100 19.60 0.55 -8.06
CA VAL A 100 18.45 -0.11 -7.41
C VAL A 100 18.49 -1.63 -7.60
N LEU A 101 18.75 -2.13 -8.82
CA LEU A 101 18.89 -3.58 -9.04
C LEU A 101 20.07 -4.16 -8.25
N ALA A 102 21.17 -3.41 -8.10
CA ALA A 102 22.33 -3.88 -7.33
C ALA A 102 22.00 -3.96 -5.84
N ALA A 103 21.23 -3.00 -5.31
CA ALA A 103 20.71 -3.04 -3.95
C ALA A 103 19.83 -4.28 -3.73
N TRP A 104 18.84 -4.54 -4.61
CA TRP A 104 17.98 -5.73 -4.51
C TRP A 104 18.76 -7.04 -4.57
N LYS A 105 19.75 -7.14 -5.45
CA LYS A 105 20.63 -8.32 -5.53
C LYS A 105 21.42 -8.53 -4.24
N SER A 106 21.89 -7.48 -3.59
CA SER A 106 22.62 -7.62 -2.34
C SER A 106 21.76 -8.17 -1.19
N ILE A 107 20.43 -8.04 -1.29
CA ILE A 107 19.47 -8.51 -0.28
C ILE A 107 19.08 -9.96 -0.54
N TRP A 108 18.61 -10.27 -1.76
CA TRP A 108 18.06 -11.58 -2.08
C TRP A 108 19.03 -12.54 -2.78
N SER A 109 20.16 -12.06 -3.32
CA SER A 109 21.20 -12.91 -3.93
C SER A 109 22.62 -12.45 -3.56
N PRO A 110 22.94 -12.27 -2.26
CA PRO A 110 24.24 -11.74 -1.81
C PRO A 110 25.44 -12.58 -2.27
N GLN A 111 25.25 -13.88 -2.52
CA GLN A 111 26.28 -14.80 -3.00
C GLN A 111 26.90 -14.39 -4.35
N ASN A 112 26.18 -13.59 -5.14
CA ASN A 112 26.68 -13.11 -6.44
C ASN A 112 27.68 -11.95 -6.28
N GLY A 113 27.86 -11.41 -5.06
CA GLY A 113 28.78 -10.31 -4.78
C GLY A 113 28.37 -8.96 -5.38
N VAL A 114 27.18 -8.88 -5.99
CA VAL A 114 26.62 -7.67 -6.60
C VAL A 114 25.92 -6.83 -5.55
N ASN A 115 26.36 -5.58 -5.42
CA ASN A 115 25.83 -4.54 -4.55
C ASN A 115 26.16 -3.15 -5.13
N GLN A 116 25.56 -2.07 -4.61
CA GLN A 116 25.76 -0.72 -5.17
C GLN A 116 27.25 -0.30 -5.20
N ARG A 117 28.04 -0.66 -4.19
CA ARG A 117 29.48 -0.36 -4.13
C ARG A 117 30.28 -1.08 -5.22
N SER A 118 30.07 -2.39 -5.37
CA SER A 118 30.70 -3.19 -6.42
C SER A 118 30.33 -2.70 -7.82
N LEU A 119 29.07 -2.29 -8.01
CA LEU A 119 28.60 -1.69 -9.25
C LEU A 119 29.28 -0.34 -9.49
N GLY A 120 29.30 0.55 -8.49
CA GLY A 120 29.96 1.85 -8.62
C GLY A 120 31.45 1.72 -8.97
N LYS A 121 32.14 0.75 -8.37
CA LYS A 121 33.53 0.42 -8.74
C LYS A 121 33.63 -0.04 -10.18
N TYR A 122 32.78 -0.97 -10.63
CA TYR A 122 32.74 -1.45 -12.00
C TYR A 122 32.47 -0.31 -13.00
N LEU A 123 31.47 0.53 -12.74
CA LEU A 123 31.12 1.67 -13.60
C LEU A 123 32.30 2.65 -13.72
N SER A 124 32.96 2.97 -12.60
CA SER A 124 34.11 3.87 -12.58
C SER A 124 35.30 3.29 -13.33
N GLU A 125 35.70 2.04 -13.04
CA GLU A 125 36.92 1.42 -13.59
C GLU A 125 36.76 0.94 -15.04
N LYS A 126 35.57 0.46 -15.42
CA LYS A 126 35.34 -0.18 -16.73
C LYS A 126 34.59 0.69 -17.71
N LEU A 127 33.69 1.55 -17.23
CA LEU A 127 32.88 2.40 -18.09
C LEU A 127 33.24 3.90 -18.00
N LEU A 128 34.20 4.26 -17.14
CA LEU A 128 34.64 5.63 -16.86
C LEU A 128 33.47 6.52 -16.39
N LEU A 129 32.61 5.96 -15.54
CA LEU A 129 31.44 6.61 -14.97
C LEU A 129 31.53 6.58 -13.45
N SER A 130 31.91 7.70 -12.85
CA SER A 130 32.06 7.84 -11.39
C SER A 130 30.87 8.55 -10.72
N ASP A 131 29.78 8.77 -11.47
CA ASP A 131 28.57 9.38 -10.94
C ASP A 131 27.76 8.37 -10.12
N CYS A 132 27.65 8.65 -8.82
CA CYS A 132 26.91 7.85 -7.86
C CYS A 132 25.44 8.29 -7.69
N GLY A 133 24.98 9.25 -8.50
CA GLY A 133 23.65 9.83 -8.42
C GLY A 133 23.49 10.75 -7.22
N VAL A 134 22.33 11.40 -7.13
CA VAL A 134 21.96 12.31 -6.03
C VAL A 134 21.98 11.59 -4.68
N CYS A 135 21.73 10.29 -4.69
CA CYS A 135 21.66 9.45 -3.51
C CYS A 135 23.00 8.88 -3.08
N ASN A 136 24.07 9.16 -3.82
CA ASN A 136 25.40 8.67 -3.51
C ASN A 136 25.42 7.13 -3.32
N ASP A 137 24.63 6.42 -4.12
CA ASP A 137 24.32 4.99 -3.96
C ASP A 137 25.57 4.12 -3.91
N CYS A 138 26.61 4.49 -4.65
CA CYS A 138 27.88 3.76 -4.69
C CYS A 138 28.62 3.69 -3.34
N ASN A 139 28.30 4.59 -2.40
CA ASN A 139 28.95 4.72 -1.11
C ASN A 139 28.09 4.18 0.05
N GLU A 140 26.86 3.77 -0.23
CA GLU A 140 25.97 3.21 0.80
C GLU A 140 26.61 1.98 1.49
N PRO A 141 26.36 1.77 2.79
CA PRO A 141 26.87 0.62 3.53
C PRO A 141 26.33 -0.69 2.93
N LEU A 142 27.16 -1.74 2.95
CA LEU A 142 26.71 -3.07 2.52
C LEU A 142 25.64 -3.60 3.48
N LEU A 143 24.44 -3.81 2.96
CA LEU A 143 23.27 -4.42 3.63
C LEU A 143 23.60 -5.73 4.38
N SER A 144 24.58 -6.49 3.89
CA SER A 144 25.05 -7.74 4.50
C SER A 144 25.64 -7.58 5.92
N THR A 145 25.87 -6.35 6.38
CA THR A 145 26.47 -6.09 7.71
C THR A 145 25.44 -5.89 8.82
N LYS A 146 24.19 -5.53 8.52
CA LYS A 146 23.15 -5.25 9.53
C LYS A 146 22.23 -6.44 9.83
N VAL A 147 22.04 -7.33 8.86
CA VAL A 147 21.25 -8.56 9.03
C VAL A 147 22.17 -9.73 8.75
N ASN A 148 22.21 -10.71 9.66
CA ASN A 148 22.97 -11.93 9.48
C ASN A 148 22.26 -12.80 8.40
N ILE A 149 22.37 -12.40 7.13
CA ILE A 149 21.80 -13.06 5.93
C ILE A 149 22.62 -14.35 5.63
N SER A 150 22.99 -15.10 6.66
CA SER A 150 23.79 -16.32 6.59
C SER A 150 22.96 -17.56 6.23
N ARG A 151 21.64 -17.45 6.16
CA ARG A 151 20.78 -18.47 5.53
C ARG A 151 20.84 -18.32 4.01
N HIS A 152 21.92 -18.86 3.44
CA HIS A 152 22.10 -19.04 2.01
C HIS A 152 21.03 -19.96 1.45
N MET A 153 19.90 -19.40 1.03
CA MET A 153 18.92 -20.11 0.23
C MET A 153 19.09 -19.75 -1.25
N ASN A 154 18.77 -20.72 -2.10
CA ASN A 154 18.81 -20.63 -3.55
C ASN A 154 17.65 -19.75 -4.07
N VAL A 155 17.67 -18.46 -3.72
CA VAL A 155 16.66 -17.48 -4.13
C VAL A 155 16.97 -17.00 -5.54
N SER A 156 16.05 -17.25 -6.47
CA SER A 156 16.11 -16.68 -7.81
C SER A 156 15.51 -15.26 -7.79
N VAL A 157 16.26 -14.27 -8.29
CA VAL A 157 15.81 -12.88 -8.37
C VAL A 157 15.73 -12.49 -9.83
N GLU A 158 14.50 -12.39 -10.33
CA GLU A 158 14.16 -11.97 -11.67
C GLU A 158 13.87 -10.48 -11.70
N ILE A 159 14.60 -9.74 -12.53
CA ILE A 159 14.52 -8.28 -12.60
C ILE A 159 14.24 -7.86 -14.04
N HIS A 160 13.16 -7.09 -14.23
CA HIS A 160 12.89 -6.38 -15.46
C HIS A 160 13.24 -4.90 -15.28
N ALA A 161 14.34 -4.46 -15.88
CA ALA A 161 14.82 -3.08 -15.86
C ALA A 161 14.41 -2.37 -17.16
N PHE A 162 13.69 -1.26 -17.04
CA PHE A 162 13.20 -0.47 -18.18
C PHE A 162 13.94 0.86 -18.25
N GLU A 163 14.62 1.09 -19.38
CA GLU A 163 15.43 2.28 -19.61
C GLU A 163 15.32 2.73 -21.08
N PRO A 164 14.58 3.81 -21.38
CA PRO A 164 14.39 4.27 -22.75
C PRO A 164 15.60 5.00 -23.35
N GLN A 165 16.45 5.63 -22.55
CA GLN A 165 17.60 6.35 -23.08
C GLN A 165 18.71 5.37 -23.49
N LEU A 166 19.07 5.41 -24.78
CA LEU A 166 20.02 4.45 -25.36
C LEU A 166 21.39 4.43 -24.67
N SER A 167 21.91 5.57 -24.21
CA SER A 167 23.17 5.65 -23.47
C SER A 167 23.11 4.98 -22.11
N ASN A 168 21.98 5.07 -21.40
CA ASN A 168 21.78 4.43 -20.10
C ASN A 168 21.45 2.94 -20.26
N TYR A 169 20.63 2.60 -21.25
CA TYR A 169 20.39 1.22 -21.66
C TYR A 169 21.72 0.50 -21.99
N GLY A 170 22.62 1.16 -22.71
CA GLY A 170 23.95 0.64 -23.00
C GLY A 170 24.78 0.35 -21.74
N ILE A 171 24.65 1.18 -20.69
CA ILE A 171 25.28 0.93 -19.38
C ILE A 171 24.66 -0.30 -18.72
N LEU A 172 23.33 -0.36 -18.62
CA LEU A 172 22.62 -1.49 -18.00
C LEU A 172 22.92 -2.83 -18.71
N HIS A 173 23.07 -2.81 -20.03
CA HIS A 173 23.46 -4.00 -20.79
C HIS A 173 24.90 -4.45 -20.48
N GLN A 174 25.82 -3.52 -20.20
CA GLN A 174 27.16 -3.88 -19.70
C GLN A 174 27.11 -4.41 -18.27
N VAL A 175 26.25 -3.83 -17.41
CA VAL A 175 26.00 -4.33 -16.05
C VAL A 175 25.47 -5.76 -16.10
N GLN A 176 24.49 -6.06 -16.97
CA GLN A 176 23.95 -7.41 -17.17
C GLN A 176 25.03 -8.42 -17.56
N LYS A 177 25.96 -8.05 -18.44
CA LYS A 177 27.11 -8.88 -18.80
C LYS A 177 28.08 -9.08 -17.65
N TRP A 178 28.36 -8.01 -16.90
CA TRP A 178 29.27 -8.04 -15.76
C TRP A 178 28.75 -8.92 -14.61
N THR A 179 27.45 -8.87 -14.34
CA THR A 179 26.82 -9.72 -13.31
C THR A 179 26.68 -11.17 -13.73
N ASN A 180 26.84 -11.48 -15.03
CA ASN A 180 26.59 -12.79 -15.64
C ASN A 180 25.23 -13.38 -15.22
N ASP A 181 24.21 -12.52 -15.13
CA ASP A 181 22.92 -12.87 -14.56
C ASP A 181 21.88 -13.14 -15.64
N THR A 182 21.45 -14.40 -15.75
CA THR A 182 20.43 -14.83 -16.71
C THR A 182 19.02 -14.39 -16.34
N TYR A 183 18.81 -13.87 -15.13
CA TYR A 183 17.49 -13.41 -14.65
C TYR A 183 17.37 -11.88 -14.60
N LEU A 184 18.37 -11.14 -15.07
CA LEU A 184 18.27 -9.69 -15.29
C LEU A 184 17.93 -9.44 -16.76
N TYR A 185 16.76 -8.85 -17.01
CA TYR A 185 16.29 -8.47 -18.33
C TYR A 185 16.29 -6.94 -18.45
N VAL A 186 17.10 -6.42 -19.39
CA VAL A 186 17.19 -4.99 -19.66
C VAL A 186 16.42 -4.65 -20.93
N HIS A 187 15.47 -3.73 -20.83
CA HIS A 187 14.56 -3.34 -21.91
C HIS A 187 14.84 -1.89 -22.33
N ASN A 188 15.18 -1.67 -23.61
CA ASN A 188 15.24 -0.31 -24.17
C ASN A 188 13.83 0.18 -24.50
N LEU A 189 13.08 0.54 -23.46
CA LEU A 189 11.65 0.77 -23.55
C LEU A 189 11.20 1.75 -22.46
N ALA A 190 10.43 2.76 -22.85
CA ALA A 190 9.72 3.60 -21.91
C ALA A 190 8.41 2.92 -21.49
N ILE A 191 8.03 3.12 -20.24
CA ILE A 191 6.72 2.71 -19.73
C ILE A 191 5.85 3.94 -19.55
N SER A 192 4.60 3.88 -19.99
CA SER A 192 3.63 4.98 -19.87
C SER A 192 2.18 4.46 -19.91
N ASN A 193 1.23 5.33 -20.22
CA ASN A 193 -0.20 5.03 -20.36
C ASN A 193 -0.63 4.62 -21.79
N HIS A 194 0.30 4.48 -22.73
CA HIS A 194 0.02 4.11 -24.11
C HIS A 194 1.16 3.25 -24.70
N THR A 195 0.90 2.63 -25.86
CA THR A 195 1.91 1.92 -26.66
C THR A 195 2.17 2.68 -27.95
N GLY A 196 3.41 2.70 -28.42
CA GLY A 196 3.82 3.40 -29.63
C GLY A 196 5.19 4.04 -29.45
N THR A 197 5.30 5.32 -29.80
CA THR A 197 6.52 6.10 -29.64
C THR A 197 6.23 7.40 -28.89
N ALA A 198 7.18 7.86 -28.07
CA ALA A 198 7.14 9.17 -27.43
C ALA A 198 8.48 9.88 -27.54
N VAL A 199 8.45 11.18 -27.29
CA VAL A 199 9.64 12.02 -27.26
C VAL A 199 10.23 11.98 -25.86
N LEU A 200 11.54 11.79 -25.77
CA LEU A 200 12.33 11.79 -24.55
C LEU A 200 13.32 12.95 -24.60
N LEU A 201 13.39 13.73 -23.52
CA LEU A 201 14.44 14.72 -23.31
C LEU A 201 15.75 13.97 -22.99
N LYS A 202 16.76 14.17 -23.82
CA LYS A 202 18.05 13.52 -23.68
C LYS A 202 18.82 14.12 -22.49
N CYS A 203 19.43 13.26 -21.69
CA CYS A 203 20.41 13.63 -20.68
C CYS A 203 21.81 13.10 -21.10
N GLY A 204 22.85 13.56 -20.41
CA GLY A 204 24.20 13.04 -20.60
C GLY A 204 24.28 11.53 -20.33
N ARG A 205 25.35 10.87 -20.80
CA ARG A 205 25.60 9.45 -20.52
C ARG A 205 25.66 9.23 -18.99
N GLY A 206 24.81 8.34 -18.48
CA GLY A 206 24.69 8.07 -17.05
C GLY A 206 23.86 9.11 -16.28
N GLY A 207 23.38 10.16 -16.94
CA GLY A 207 22.49 11.14 -16.34
C GLY A 207 21.13 10.54 -15.99
N GLU A 208 20.45 11.17 -15.03
CA GLU A 208 19.19 10.68 -14.46
C GLU A 208 18.04 11.64 -14.76
N ALA A 209 18.29 12.93 -14.97
CA ALA A 209 17.27 13.96 -15.23
C ALA A 209 16.61 13.92 -16.63
N CYS A 210 16.65 12.77 -17.31
CA CYS A 210 16.02 12.55 -18.62
C CYS A 210 14.67 11.87 -18.43
N GLY A 211 13.63 12.46 -18.99
CA GLY A 211 12.27 11.92 -18.95
C GLY A 211 11.57 12.09 -20.29
N LEU A 212 10.42 11.43 -20.43
CA LEU A 212 9.54 11.69 -21.56
C LEU A 212 9.14 13.19 -21.57
N THR A 213 8.72 13.72 -22.72
CA THR A 213 8.25 15.11 -22.84
C THR A 213 7.06 15.19 -23.78
N VAL A 214 6.22 16.21 -23.57
CA VAL A 214 5.10 16.55 -24.46
C VAL A 214 5.60 17.41 -25.64
N GLU A 215 6.87 17.82 -25.62
CA GLU A 215 7.49 18.62 -26.68
C GLU A 215 7.52 17.84 -28.01
N LYS A 216 7.03 18.47 -29.06
CA LYS A 216 6.92 17.87 -30.40
C LYS A 216 8.02 18.34 -31.37
N ASN A 217 8.94 19.18 -30.91
CA ASN A 217 9.97 19.71 -31.80
C ASN A 217 11.10 18.70 -32.03
N LEU A 218 10.82 17.73 -32.90
CA LEU A 218 11.72 16.63 -33.25
C LEU A 218 12.92 17.04 -34.12
N THR A 219 13.02 18.32 -34.54
CA THR A 219 14.13 18.78 -35.38
C THR A 219 15.42 18.94 -34.57
N ASP A 220 15.33 19.12 -33.26
CA ASP A 220 16.49 19.18 -32.35
C ASP A 220 16.83 17.78 -31.83
N THR A 221 17.48 16.98 -32.68
CA THR A 221 17.92 15.62 -32.36
C THR A 221 19.08 15.57 -31.36
N GLU A 222 19.72 16.72 -31.08
CA GLU A 222 20.74 16.80 -30.03
C GLU A 222 20.08 16.77 -28.65
N ARG A 223 18.89 17.36 -28.53
CA ARG A 223 18.14 17.49 -27.28
C ARG A 223 17.05 16.44 -27.09
N PHE A 224 16.44 15.93 -28.16
CA PHE A 224 15.30 15.02 -28.08
C PHE A 224 15.56 13.69 -28.79
N LEU A 225 15.00 12.61 -28.22
CA LEU A 225 15.07 11.26 -28.76
C LEU A 225 13.66 10.69 -28.94
N LEU A 226 13.39 10.03 -30.06
CA LEU A 226 12.18 9.22 -30.20
C LEU A 226 12.43 7.84 -29.60
N VAL A 227 11.60 7.43 -28.65
CA VAL A 227 11.74 6.15 -27.94
C VAL A 227 10.48 5.32 -28.05
N ASN A 228 10.62 4.00 -28.01
CA ASN A 228 9.49 3.09 -27.94
C ASN A 228 8.84 3.15 -26.56
N VAL A 229 7.52 3.08 -26.53
CA VAL A 229 6.71 3.13 -25.31
C VAL A 229 5.75 1.95 -25.28
N THR A 230 5.53 1.40 -24.10
CA THR A 230 4.41 0.48 -23.83
C THR A 230 3.79 0.77 -22.47
N THR A 231 2.66 0.14 -22.19
CA THR A 231 2.08 0.07 -20.84
C THR A 231 2.58 -1.17 -20.09
N LEU A 232 2.55 -1.13 -18.75
CA LEU A 232 2.85 -2.32 -17.93
C LEU A 232 1.83 -3.42 -18.17
N ASP A 233 0.56 -3.07 -18.35
CA ASP A 233 -0.51 -4.04 -18.66
C ASP A 233 -0.20 -4.81 -19.96
N THR A 234 0.17 -4.11 -21.03
CA THR A 234 0.54 -4.72 -22.32
C THR A 234 1.80 -5.54 -22.19
N PHE A 235 2.80 -5.07 -21.44
CA PHE A 235 4.04 -5.81 -21.21
C PHE A 235 3.78 -7.13 -20.48
N VAL A 236 3.10 -7.07 -19.33
CA VAL A 236 2.73 -8.24 -18.51
C VAL A 236 1.90 -9.24 -19.33
N GLN A 237 0.96 -8.76 -20.13
CA GLN A 237 0.18 -9.61 -21.03
C GLN A 237 1.04 -10.27 -22.09
N LYS A 238 1.90 -9.51 -22.78
CA LYS A 238 2.76 -10.00 -23.87
C LYS A 238 3.71 -11.08 -23.40
N PHE A 239 4.30 -10.91 -22.21
CA PHE A 239 5.23 -11.86 -21.62
C PHE A 239 4.54 -12.92 -20.75
N GLN A 240 3.20 -12.93 -20.70
CA GLN A 240 2.40 -13.90 -19.95
C GLN A 240 2.80 -14.01 -18.48
N ILE A 241 3.14 -12.87 -17.87
CA ILE A 241 3.53 -12.80 -16.47
C ILE A 241 2.26 -12.91 -15.62
N THR A 242 2.13 -14.03 -14.91
CA THR A 242 0.93 -14.34 -14.10
C THR A 242 1.20 -14.29 -12.61
N GLU A 243 2.48 -14.32 -12.24
CA GLU A 243 2.96 -14.24 -10.88
C GLU A 243 2.75 -12.85 -10.27
N ILE A 244 2.79 -12.79 -8.94
CA ILE A 244 2.83 -11.52 -8.22
C ILE A 244 4.17 -10.84 -8.50
N ILE A 245 4.11 -9.57 -8.89
CA ILE A 245 5.25 -8.66 -8.94
C ILE A 245 5.55 -8.26 -7.49
N ASP A 246 6.65 -8.75 -6.93
CA ASP A 246 7.04 -8.51 -5.54
C ASP A 246 7.29 -7.02 -5.29
N ILE A 247 8.00 -6.36 -6.22
CA ILE A 247 8.31 -4.93 -6.15
C ILE A 247 8.15 -4.33 -7.53
N LEU A 248 7.35 -3.26 -7.63
CA LEU A 248 7.35 -2.33 -8.76
C LEU A 248 7.88 -0.99 -8.27
N LYS A 249 9.05 -0.59 -8.77
CA LYS A 249 9.60 0.74 -8.57
C LYS A 249 9.39 1.56 -9.85
N ILE A 250 8.92 2.79 -9.68
CA ILE A 250 8.70 3.76 -10.75
C ILE A 250 9.46 5.03 -10.37
N ASP A 251 10.27 5.52 -11.29
CA ASP A 251 11.06 6.73 -11.13
C ASP A 251 11.35 7.26 -12.52
N THR A 252 10.40 8.01 -13.06
CA THR A 252 10.41 8.40 -14.49
C THR A 252 10.50 9.91 -14.65
N GLU A 253 11.18 10.56 -13.70
CA GLU A 253 11.45 12.00 -13.71
C GLU A 253 10.15 12.81 -13.92
N GLY A 254 9.07 12.40 -13.24
CA GLY A 254 7.77 13.07 -13.27
C GLY A 254 6.73 12.48 -14.23
N TYR A 255 7.01 11.36 -14.89
CA TYR A 255 6.03 10.59 -15.69
C TYR A 255 5.30 9.50 -14.90
N ASP A 256 5.62 9.38 -13.62
CA ASP A 256 5.15 8.34 -12.71
C ASP A 256 3.62 8.17 -12.73
N PRO A 257 2.80 9.24 -12.73
CA PRO A 257 1.34 9.09 -12.78
C PRO A 257 0.84 8.39 -14.05
N LEU A 258 1.53 8.57 -15.18
CA LEU A 258 1.15 7.94 -16.45
C LEU A 258 1.56 6.47 -16.48
N VAL A 259 2.71 6.13 -15.91
CA VAL A 259 3.10 4.72 -15.69
C VAL A 259 2.02 4.02 -14.85
N LEU A 260 1.60 4.64 -13.74
CA LEU A 260 0.55 4.11 -12.88
C LEU A 260 -0.79 3.93 -13.63
N THR A 261 -1.13 4.88 -14.50
CA THR A 261 -2.33 4.81 -15.35
C THR A 261 -2.26 3.64 -16.34
N GLY A 262 -1.08 3.39 -16.95
CA GLY A 262 -0.84 2.25 -17.85
C GLY A 262 -0.72 0.88 -17.15
N ALA A 263 -0.83 0.84 -15.83
CA ALA A 263 -0.75 -0.37 -15.02
C ALA A 263 -2.11 -0.73 -14.36
N ASN A 264 -3.20 -0.18 -14.88
CA ASN A 264 -4.51 -0.25 -14.25
C ASN A 264 -5.02 -1.69 -14.09
N LEU A 265 -4.81 -2.57 -15.07
CA LEU A 265 -5.27 -3.96 -15.00
C LEU A 265 -4.47 -4.76 -13.98
N ILE A 266 -3.14 -4.62 -13.94
CA ILE A 266 -2.31 -5.33 -12.95
C ILE A 266 -2.59 -4.84 -11.52
N PHE A 267 -2.90 -3.55 -11.32
CA PHE A 267 -3.37 -3.06 -10.02
C PHE A 267 -4.77 -3.58 -9.67
N LYS A 268 -5.71 -3.62 -10.62
CA LYS A 268 -7.06 -4.18 -10.37
C LYS A 268 -7.02 -5.65 -10.00
N ARG A 269 -6.10 -6.42 -10.58
CA ARG A 269 -5.82 -7.82 -10.23
C ARG A 269 -5.04 -7.97 -8.93
N GLN A 270 -4.61 -6.86 -8.33
CA GLN A 270 -3.74 -6.82 -7.17
C GLN A 270 -2.47 -7.66 -7.35
N GLN A 271 -1.90 -7.58 -8.56
CA GLN A 271 -0.73 -8.35 -8.98
C GLN A 271 0.59 -7.75 -8.46
N ILE A 272 0.56 -6.57 -7.84
CA ILE A 272 1.76 -5.90 -7.30
C ILE A 272 1.71 -5.94 -5.78
N ARG A 273 2.73 -6.48 -5.12
CA ARG A 273 2.80 -6.53 -3.65
C ARG A 273 3.24 -5.21 -3.04
N LEU A 274 4.35 -4.67 -3.55
CA LEU A 274 4.93 -3.40 -3.12
C LEU A 274 5.12 -2.48 -4.33
N LEU A 275 4.53 -1.30 -4.27
CA LEU A 275 4.74 -0.23 -5.22
C LEU A 275 5.56 0.89 -4.55
N ILE A 276 6.58 1.37 -5.24
CA ILE A 276 7.37 2.55 -4.85
C ILE A 276 7.38 3.49 -6.05
N PHE A 277 7.00 4.75 -5.84
CA PHE A 277 7.06 5.76 -6.91
C PHE A 277 7.53 7.11 -6.39
N GLU A 278 8.10 7.92 -7.28
CA GLU A 278 8.52 9.27 -6.93
C GLU A 278 7.35 10.25 -7.13
N HIS A 279 7.12 11.10 -6.12
CA HIS A 279 6.29 12.29 -6.26
C HIS A 279 7.19 13.51 -6.45
N HIS A 280 7.10 14.08 -7.64
CA HIS A 280 7.94 15.18 -8.11
C HIS A 280 7.08 16.44 -8.33
N HIS A 281 7.71 17.60 -8.41
CA HIS A 281 7.06 18.86 -8.83
C HIS A 281 7.17 19.13 -10.35
N VAL A 282 7.78 18.23 -11.13
CA VAL A 282 7.92 18.36 -12.60
C VAL A 282 7.10 17.32 -13.32
N GLY A 283 7.03 17.44 -14.65
CA GLY A 283 6.32 16.51 -15.50
C GLY A 283 4.82 16.56 -15.22
N PHE A 284 4.20 15.38 -15.19
CA PHE A 284 2.75 15.27 -15.10
C PHE A 284 2.19 15.53 -13.71
N TRP A 285 3.02 15.57 -12.67
CA TRP A 285 2.60 15.93 -11.30
C TRP A 285 2.12 17.37 -11.15
N ALA A 286 2.48 18.26 -12.09
CA ALA A 286 1.91 19.62 -12.14
C ALA A 286 0.40 19.62 -12.48
N SER A 287 -0.06 18.57 -13.17
CA SER A 287 -1.45 18.43 -13.63
C SER A 287 -2.22 17.30 -12.95
N ILE A 288 -1.53 16.32 -12.40
CA ILE A 288 -2.11 15.15 -11.74
C ILE A 288 -1.77 15.22 -10.26
N HIS A 289 -2.77 15.35 -9.40
CA HIS A 289 -2.55 15.48 -7.98
C HIS A 289 -2.23 14.13 -7.33
N LEU A 290 -1.27 14.12 -6.40
CA LEU A 290 -0.94 12.94 -5.60
C LEU A 290 -2.16 12.31 -4.92
N ARG A 291 -3.11 13.16 -4.50
CA ARG A 291 -4.35 12.71 -3.87
C ARG A 291 -5.15 11.80 -4.79
N ASP A 292 -5.32 12.16 -6.06
CA ASP A 292 -6.10 11.36 -7.02
C ASP A 292 -5.42 10.01 -7.26
N VAL A 293 -4.09 9.98 -7.32
CA VAL A 293 -3.29 8.76 -7.41
C VAL A 293 -3.50 7.88 -6.17
N VAL A 294 -3.44 8.45 -4.97
CA VAL A 294 -3.63 7.72 -3.71
C VAL A 294 -5.06 7.18 -3.57
N GLU A 295 -6.09 7.96 -3.93
CA GLU A 295 -7.49 7.51 -3.93
C GLU A 295 -7.70 6.39 -4.96
N ASN A 296 -7.07 6.51 -6.14
CA ASN A 296 -7.12 5.49 -7.17
C ASN A 296 -6.45 4.17 -6.76
N LEU A 297 -5.32 4.24 -6.03
CA LEU A 297 -4.64 3.07 -5.48
C LEU A 297 -5.43 2.45 -4.30
N ASP A 298 -6.02 3.27 -3.42
CA ASP A 298 -6.88 2.81 -2.33
C ASP A 298 -8.10 2.04 -2.84
N SER A 299 -8.73 2.52 -3.92
CA SER A 299 -9.84 1.82 -4.58
C SER A 299 -9.47 0.43 -5.12
N LYS A 300 -8.16 0.13 -5.24
CA LYS A 300 -7.62 -1.16 -5.69
C LYS A 300 -7.04 -1.99 -4.53
N GLY A 301 -7.25 -1.56 -3.29
CA GLY A 301 -6.83 -2.29 -2.08
C GLY A 301 -5.40 -1.98 -1.61
N TYR A 302 -4.78 -0.92 -2.12
CA TYR A 302 -3.47 -0.49 -1.68
C TYR A 302 -3.56 0.55 -0.57
N THR A 303 -2.61 0.52 0.36
CA THR A 303 -2.45 1.60 1.34
C THR A 303 -1.10 2.29 1.11
N CYS A 304 -1.17 3.60 0.91
CA CYS A 304 -0.06 4.47 0.56
C CYS A 304 0.47 5.23 1.78
N TYR A 305 1.78 5.43 1.76
CA TYR A 305 2.58 6.11 2.77
C TYR A 305 3.57 7.01 2.05
N MET A 306 3.86 8.20 2.61
CA MET A 306 5.03 8.95 2.23
C MET A 306 6.24 8.50 3.04
N LEU A 307 7.38 8.46 2.37
CA LEU A 307 8.66 8.19 2.98
C LEU A 307 9.17 9.45 3.70
N GLY A 308 9.12 9.44 5.04
CA GLY A 308 9.73 10.44 5.92
C GLY A 308 11.08 9.95 6.45
N LYS A 309 11.89 10.85 7.05
CA LYS A 309 13.18 10.47 7.63
C LYS A 309 13.01 9.71 8.94
N THR A 310 11.93 9.98 9.68
CA THR A 310 11.60 9.31 10.95
C THR A 310 10.68 8.10 10.79
N GLY A 311 10.21 7.81 9.56
CA GLY A 311 9.35 6.67 9.29
C GLY A 311 8.34 6.90 8.16
N LEU A 312 7.40 5.96 8.01
CA LEU A 312 6.32 6.04 7.03
C LEU A 312 5.15 6.86 7.57
N ILE A 313 4.72 7.85 6.78
CA ILE A 313 3.54 8.67 7.08
C ILE A 313 2.39 8.18 6.20
N ARG A 314 1.35 7.58 6.78
CA ARG A 314 0.19 7.11 6.01
C ARG A 314 -0.52 8.28 5.35
N ILE A 315 -0.84 8.14 4.06
CA ILE A 315 -1.57 9.16 3.28
C ILE A 315 -2.90 8.65 2.71
N THR A 316 -3.09 7.33 2.58
CA THR A 316 -4.39 6.75 2.22
C THR A 316 -5.44 7.05 3.26
N ARG A 317 -6.62 7.50 2.81
CA ARG A 317 -7.78 7.88 3.65
C ARG A 317 -7.50 8.97 4.69
N CYS A 318 -6.35 9.65 4.58
CA CYS A 318 -5.92 10.72 5.48
C CYS A 318 -5.63 12.04 4.76
N ALA A 319 -5.60 12.02 3.41
CA ALA A 319 -5.75 13.21 2.57
C ALA A 319 -7.22 13.66 2.60
N GLY A 320 -7.55 14.64 3.45
CA GLY A 320 -8.92 15.13 3.63
C GLY A 320 -9.49 15.81 2.38
N GLU A 321 -10.73 15.46 2.04
CA GLU A 321 -11.88 16.41 2.01
C GLU A 321 -13.21 15.74 1.64
N LYS A 322 -13.23 14.53 1.08
CA LYS A 322 -14.50 13.82 0.90
C LYS A 322 -14.84 13.00 2.14
N ARG A 323 -15.33 13.71 3.16
CA ARG A 323 -16.27 13.12 4.10
C ARG A 323 -17.58 12.93 3.34
N PRO A 324 -18.35 11.85 3.56
CA PRO A 324 -19.78 11.95 3.26
C PRO A 324 -20.30 13.20 4.01
N PRO A 325 -21.15 14.04 3.38
CA PRO A 325 -21.77 15.14 4.09
C PRO A 325 -22.40 14.59 5.37
N ALA A 326 -22.43 15.38 6.45
CA ALA A 326 -23.13 14.98 7.65
C ALA A 326 -24.58 14.67 7.25
N LEU A 327 -24.95 13.39 7.26
CA LEU A 327 -26.28 12.95 6.94
C LEU A 327 -27.14 13.06 8.19
N ARG A 328 -28.44 13.25 8.01
CA ARG A 328 -29.38 13.14 9.13
C ARG A 328 -29.40 11.69 9.65
N PRO A 329 -29.77 11.45 10.91
CA PRO A 329 -29.87 10.10 11.46
C PRO A 329 -30.64 9.10 10.60
N ASP A 330 -31.70 9.54 9.89
CA ASP A 330 -32.54 8.74 8.98
C ASP A 330 -31.87 8.39 7.63
N GLN A 331 -30.77 9.06 7.30
CA GLN A 331 -30.07 8.91 6.03
C GLN A 331 -28.80 8.07 6.14
N TRP A 332 -28.38 7.72 7.35
CA TRP A 332 -27.30 6.77 7.57
C TRP A 332 -27.80 5.34 7.38
N ALA A 333 -26.93 4.49 6.83
CA ALA A 333 -27.20 3.09 6.57
C ALA A 333 -26.37 2.22 7.53
N GLY A 334 -26.47 2.49 8.83
CA GLY A 334 -25.92 1.65 9.90
C GLY A 334 -24.39 1.62 10.02
N GLN A 335 -23.69 2.67 9.58
CA GLN A 335 -22.23 2.73 9.71
C GLN A 335 -21.78 2.79 11.19
N PRO A 336 -20.64 2.16 11.56
CA PRO A 336 -20.07 2.34 12.89
C PRO A 336 -19.89 3.82 13.26
N GLY A 337 -20.29 4.17 14.48
CA GLY A 337 -20.32 5.55 14.98
C GLY A 337 -21.65 6.28 14.77
N THR A 338 -22.62 5.71 14.04
CA THR A 338 -23.98 6.26 13.95
C THR A 338 -24.90 5.65 15.00
N ARG A 339 -26.01 6.34 15.30
CA ARG A 339 -27.08 5.75 16.12
C ARG A 339 -27.69 4.56 15.37
N ALA A 340 -28.08 3.52 16.09
CA ALA A 340 -28.82 2.41 15.49
C ALA A 340 -30.11 2.94 14.81
N PRO A 341 -30.43 2.49 13.59
CA PRO A 341 -31.65 2.89 12.90
C PRO A 341 -32.91 2.49 13.67
N HIS A 342 -33.93 3.34 13.62
CA HIS A 342 -35.28 2.98 14.04
C HIS A 342 -35.96 2.16 12.93
N VAL A 343 -36.25 0.89 13.21
CA VAL A 343 -37.04 0.02 12.33
C VAL A 343 -38.15 -0.61 13.17
N TRP A 344 -39.33 -0.74 12.58
CA TRP A 344 -40.43 -1.45 13.24
C TRP A 344 -40.17 -2.95 13.18
N VAL A 345 -40.13 -3.56 14.36
CA VAL A 345 -39.94 -5.01 14.52
C VAL A 345 -41.02 -5.57 15.44
N SER A 346 -41.17 -6.89 15.42
CA SER A 346 -41.99 -7.61 16.38
C SER A 346 -41.15 -8.61 17.16
N LYS A 347 -41.44 -8.71 18.45
CA LYS A 347 -40.85 -9.68 19.38
C LYS A 347 -41.93 -10.12 20.34
N ASP A 348 -42.08 -11.43 20.51
CA ASP A 348 -43.12 -12.04 21.38
C ASP A 348 -44.54 -11.52 21.05
N GLY A 349 -44.84 -11.34 19.76
CA GLY A 349 -46.13 -10.85 19.26
C GLY A 349 -46.41 -9.36 19.50
N LYS A 350 -45.49 -8.61 20.10
CA LYS A 350 -45.61 -7.16 20.32
C LYS A 350 -44.83 -6.40 19.26
N ARG A 351 -45.38 -5.29 18.77
CA ARG A 351 -44.68 -4.35 17.88
C ARG A 351 -43.87 -3.35 18.71
N LEU A 352 -42.59 -3.18 18.39
CA LEU A 352 -41.68 -2.26 19.06
C LEU A 352 -40.68 -1.67 18.08
N SER A 353 -39.94 -0.66 18.52
CA SER A 353 -38.79 -0.12 17.80
C SER A 353 -37.58 -1.02 18.04
N THR A 354 -36.70 -1.15 17.03
CA THR A 354 -35.34 -1.67 17.23
C THR A 354 -34.64 -0.97 18.40
N LEU A 355 -34.89 0.32 18.64
CA LEU A 355 -34.29 1.09 19.73
C LEU A 355 -34.70 0.60 21.12
N ASP A 356 -35.87 -0.03 21.26
CA ASP A 356 -36.34 -0.56 22.54
C ASP A 356 -35.56 -1.85 22.93
N LEU A 357 -34.90 -2.49 21.96
CA LEU A 357 -34.07 -3.67 22.17
C LEU A 357 -32.67 -3.35 22.74
N LEU A 358 -32.21 -2.11 22.58
CA LEU A 358 -30.79 -1.74 22.66
C LEU A 358 -30.38 -1.07 24.00
N GLN A 359 -31.33 -0.79 24.89
CA GLN A 359 -31.13 0.13 26.03
C GLN A 359 -30.53 -0.50 27.30
N SER A 360 -30.23 -1.80 27.31
CA SER A 360 -29.89 -2.53 28.54
C SER A 360 -28.54 -3.25 28.51
N GLY A 361 -27.67 -2.97 27.53
CA GLY A 361 -26.35 -3.60 27.42
C GLY A 361 -25.85 -3.70 25.98
N TRP A 362 -24.77 -4.47 25.79
CA TRP A 362 -24.26 -4.77 24.46
C TRP A 362 -25.22 -5.69 23.71
N VAL A 363 -25.49 -5.37 22.45
CA VAL A 363 -26.39 -6.14 21.60
C VAL A 363 -25.71 -6.53 20.31
N VAL A 364 -25.91 -7.76 19.86
CA VAL A 364 -25.61 -8.22 18.50
C VAL A 364 -26.92 -8.46 17.78
N LEU A 365 -27.09 -7.85 16.61
CA LEU A 365 -28.17 -8.15 15.66
C LEU A 365 -27.56 -8.91 14.48
N ALA A 366 -28.12 -10.07 14.15
CA ALA A 366 -27.67 -10.90 13.03
C ALA A 366 -28.79 -11.80 12.53
N GLU A 367 -28.84 -12.12 11.24
CA GLU A 367 -29.75 -13.16 10.72
C GLU A 367 -29.15 -14.57 10.89
N ASP A 368 -27.82 -14.66 10.71
CA ASP A 368 -27.08 -15.92 10.79
C ASP A 368 -26.77 -16.31 12.25
N GLU A 369 -27.27 -17.47 12.68
CA GLU A 369 -27.14 -18.01 14.03
C GLU A 369 -25.68 -18.15 14.50
N ARG A 370 -24.73 -18.31 13.56
CA ARG A 370 -23.30 -18.40 13.87
C ARG A 370 -22.81 -17.17 14.63
N TRP A 371 -23.41 -16.00 14.41
CA TRP A 371 -23.12 -14.79 15.18
C TRP A 371 -23.64 -14.84 16.61
N CYS A 372 -24.80 -15.46 16.85
CA CYS A 372 -25.29 -15.65 18.21
C CYS A 372 -24.45 -16.67 18.99
N THR A 373 -23.99 -17.73 18.32
CA THR A 373 -23.00 -18.66 18.90
C THR A 373 -21.68 -17.95 19.22
N ALA A 374 -21.19 -17.09 18.32
CA ALA A 374 -20.02 -16.26 18.55
C ALA A 374 -20.22 -15.30 19.74
N ALA A 375 -21.37 -14.60 19.80
CA ALA A 375 -21.70 -13.65 20.86
C ALA A 375 -21.74 -14.31 22.24
N ALA A 376 -22.32 -15.51 22.37
CA ALA A 376 -22.32 -16.24 23.64
C ALA A 376 -20.89 -16.54 24.13
N LYS A 377 -20.04 -17.08 23.24
CA LYS A 377 -18.63 -17.39 23.56
C LYS A 377 -17.80 -16.13 23.84
N THR A 378 -18.01 -15.05 23.07
CA THR A 378 -17.35 -13.76 23.32
C THR A 378 -17.77 -13.19 24.67
N SER A 379 -19.04 -13.33 25.04
CA SER A 379 -19.59 -12.87 26.31
C SER A 379 -18.90 -13.56 27.49
N GLU A 380 -18.72 -14.87 27.40
CA GLU A 380 -17.97 -15.67 28.39
C GLU A 380 -16.48 -15.29 28.44
N GLN A 381 -15.81 -15.16 27.29
CA GLN A 381 -14.38 -14.86 27.21
C GLN A 381 -13.98 -13.51 27.81
N LEU A 382 -14.89 -12.53 27.76
CA LEU A 382 -14.62 -11.14 28.16
C LEU A 382 -15.36 -10.73 29.43
N ASP A 383 -16.20 -11.60 29.99
CA ASP A 383 -17.10 -11.27 31.12
C ASP A 383 -17.90 -9.97 30.87
N ILE A 384 -18.35 -9.81 29.64
CA ILE A 384 -19.24 -8.73 29.22
C ILE A 384 -20.53 -9.36 28.75
N LYS A 385 -21.65 -8.99 29.37
CA LYS A 385 -22.96 -9.47 28.94
C LYS A 385 -23.31 -8.94 27.55
N ILE A 386 -23.42 -9.85 26.58
CA ILE A 386 -23.86 -9.57 25.21
C ILE A 386 -25.20 -10.26 24.99
N LYS A 387 -26.19 -9.52 24.51
CA LYS A 387 -27.45 -10.09 24.07
C LYS A 387 -27.43 -10.24 22.56
N CYS A 388 -27.60 -11.45 22.04
CA CYS A 388 -27.85 -11.63 20.61
C CYS A 388 -29.35 -11.61 20.35
N PHE A 389 -29.78 -10.98 19.27
CA PHE A 389 -31.09 -11.19 18.68
C PHE A 389 -30.92 -11.71 17.26
N GLN A 390 -31.41 -12.92 17.02
CA GLN A 390 -31.46 -13.47 15.69
C GLN A 390 -32.64 -12.85 14.91
N ILE A 391 -32.32 -12.08 13.88
CA ILE A 391 -33.29 -11.43 13.00
C ILE A 391 -33.98 -12.51 12.15
N GLY A 392 -35.31 -12.45 12.07
CA GLY A 392 -36.14 -13.47 11.44
C GLY A 392 -36.61 -14.59 12.39
N THR A 393 -35.95 -14.76 13.55
CA THR A 393 -36.30 -15.77 14.56
C THR A 393 -36.75 -15.13 15.88
N ASP A 394 -35.86 -14.42 16.57
CA ASP A 394 -36.15 -13.76 17.86
C ASP A 394 -36.87 -12.42 17.65
N VAL A 395 -36.50 -11.73 16.57
CA VAL A 395 -36.99 -10.40 16.22
C VAL A 395 -37.35 -10.42 14.75
N ILE A 396 -38.61 -10.17 14.43
CA ILE A 396 -39.13 -10.23 13.07
C ILE A 396 -39.37 -8.79 12.58
N PRO A 397 -38.57 -8.27 11.64
CA PRO A 397 -38.82 -6.96 11.04
C PRO A 397 -40.14 -6.93 10.27
N ALA A 398 -40.81 -5.78 10.27
CA ALA A 398 -41.99 -5.57 9.43
C ALA A 398 -41.64 -5.63 7.93
N ASP A 399 -40.40 -5.22 7.58
CA ASP A 399 -39.81 -5.31 6.26
C ASP A 399 -38.33 -5.68 6.44
N LEU A 400 -37.95 -6.87 5.96
CA LEU A 400 -36.60 -7.41 6.11
C LEU A 400 -35.58 -6.69 5.23
N GLU A 401 -35.95 -6.29 4.02
CA GLU A 401 -35.03 -5.57 3.11
C GLU A 401 -34.80 -4.13 3.58
N ALA A 402 -35.84 -3.47 4.10
CA ALA A 402 -35.69 -2.18 4.74
C ALA A 402 -34.79 -2.25 5.98
N PHE A 403 -34.89 -3.34 6.77
CA PHE A 403 -33.99 -3.59 7.90
C PHE A 403 -32.54 -3.75 7.44
N ARG A 404 -32.28 -4.62 6.45
CA ARG A 404 -30.95 -4.85 5.86
C ARG A 404 -30.34 -3.55 5.32
N THR A 405 -31.13 -2.78 4.58
CA THR A 405 -30.71 -1.47 4.05
C THR A 405 -30.38 -0.49 5.16
N ALA A 406 -31.24 -0.37 6.17
CA ALA A 406 -31.04 0.58 7.27
C ALA A 406 -29.80 0.24 8.11
N PHE A 407 -29.56 -1.05 8.39
CA PHE A 407 -28.38 -1.50 9.14
C PHE A 407 -27.15 -1.77 8.26
N GLY A 408 -27.28 -1.66 6.93
CA GLY A 408 -26.27 -1.97 5.91
C GLY A 408 -25.64 -3.35 6.10
N MET A 409 -26.47 -4.38 6.24
CA MET A 409 -26.09 -5.78 6.45
C MET A 409 -26.62 -6.66 5.32
N GLU A 410 -25.86 -7.69 4.94
CA GLU A 410 -26.35 -8.79 4.11
C GLU A 410 -26.84 -9.95 5.00
N THR A 411 -27.37 -11.01 4.37
CA THR A 411 -27.97 -12.19 5.03
C THR A 411 -27.06 -12.89 6.05
N THR A 412 -25.73 -12.77 5.89
CA THR A 412 -24.74 -13.40 6.79
C THR A 412 -24.01 -12.38 7.68
N GLY A 413 -24.39 -11.11 7.63
CA GLY A 413 -23.76 -10.04 8.38
C GLY A 413 -24.18 -10.01 9.86
N ALA A 414 -23.54 -9.11 10.62
CA ALA A 414 -23.89 -8.80 12.00
C ALA A 414 -23.58 -7.34 12.36
N CYS A 415 -24.31 -6.81 13.35
CA CYS A 415 -24.09 -5.49 13.89
C CYS A 415 -23.95 -5.57 15.42
N LEU A 416 -22.85 -5.03 15.96
CA LEU A 416 -22.60 -4.89 17.39
C LEU A 416 -22.96 -3.46 17.82
N ILE A 417 -23.89 -3.35 18.77
CA ILE A 417 -24.43 -2.09 19.27
C ILE A 417 -24.07 -1.90 20.74
N ARG A 418 -23.65 -0.68 21.07
CA ARG A 418 -23.29 -0.23 22.42
C ARG A 418 -24.54 -0.06 23.30
N PRO A 419 -24.38 -0.06 24.64
CA PRO A 419 -25.46 0.23 25.58
C PRO A 419 -26.15 1.60 25.39
N ASP A 420 -25.48 2.57 24.75
CA ASP A 420 -26.03 3.89 24.42
C ASP A 420 -26.76 3.94 23.07
N GLY A 421 -26.92 2.79 22.40
CA GLY A 421 -27.65 2.67 21.14
C GLY A 421 -26.86 3.11 19.90
N TYR A 422 -25.54 3.28 20.00
CA TYR A 422 -24.67 3.54 18.85
C TYR A 422 -24.06 2.25 18.31
N ILE A 423 -23.94 2.17 16.98
CA ILE A 423 -23.30 1.04 16.31
C ILE A 423 -21.80 1.12 16.59
N ALA A 424 -21.28 0.11 17.27
CA ALA A 424 -19.88 0.00 17.63
C ALA A 424 -19.06 -0.62 16.49
N TRP A 425 -19.64 -1.62 15.83
CA TRP A 425 -18.99 -2.41 14.80
C TRP A 425 -20.05 -3.13 13.94
N ARG A 426 -19.70 -3.45 12.71
CA ARG A 426 -20.55 -4.20 11.78
C ARG A 426 -19.72 -5.08 10.84
N SER A 427 -20.27 -6.22 10.45
CA SER A 427 -19.85 -7.02 9.29
C SER A 427 -21.00 -7.14 8.29
N THR A 428 -20.70 -6.97 7.00
CA THR A 428 -21.68 -7.17 5.93
C THR A 428 -21.93 -8.66 5.66
N ASP A 429 -20.90 -9.49 5.81
CA ASP A 429 -20.93 -10.94 5.61
C ASP A 429 -20.33 -11.69 6.81
N ILE A 430 -20.32 -13.03 6.75
CA ILE A 430 -19.69 -13.84 7.79
C ILE A 430 -18.22 -14.12 7.46
N PRO A 431 -17.28 -13.79 8.37
CA PRO A 431 -15.88 -14.12 8.20
C PRO A 431 -15.61 -15.59 8.50
N THR A 432 -14.43 -16.09 8.12
CA THR A 432 -13.99 -17.47 8.39
C THR A 432 -14.02 -17.84 9.88
N ASN A 433 -13.81 -16.86 10.77
CA ASN A 433 -13.87 -17.05 12.23
C ASN A 433 -14.69 -15.95 12.91
N PRO A 434 -16.03 -16.08 12.98
CA PRO A 434 -16.91 -15.05 13.53
C PRO A 434 -16.68 -14.80 15.02
N LEU A 435 -16.30 -15.83 15.79
CA LEU A 435 -15.94 -15.70 17.20
C LEU A 435 -14.75 -14.76 17.39
N HIS A 436 -13.65 -15.04 16.69
CA HIS A 436 -12.45 -14.21 16.80
C HIS A 436 -12.74 -12.76 16.39
N THR A 437 -13.44 -12.57 15.27
CA THR A 437 -13.79 -11.23 14.77
C THR A 437 -14.65 -10.45 15.76
N LEU A 438 -15.70 -11.07 16.32
CA LEU A 438 -16.58 -10.40 17.28
C LEU A 438 -15.87 -10.12 18.61
N THR A 439 -15.05 -11.06 19.10
CA THR A 439 -14.26 -10.87 20.32
C THR A 439 -13.28 -9.70 20.17
N ASP A 440 -12.59 -9.58 19.04
CA ASP A 440 -11.67 -8.46 18.81
C ASP A 440 -12.40 -7.13 18.65
N ALA A 441 -13.52 -7.12 17.93
CA ALA A 441 -14.37 -5.94 17.82
C ALA A 441 -14.80 -5.45 19.21
N LEU A 442 -15.34 -6.35 20.05
CA LEU A 442 -15.82 -5.99 21.38
C LEU A 442 -14.70 -5.54 22.32
N LYS A 443 -13.54 -6.22 22.35
CA LYS A 443 -12.38 -5.78 23.15
C LYS A 443 -12.00 -4.35 22.82
N LEU A 444 -11.97 -4.02 21.52
CA LEU A 444 -11.55 -2.71 21.07
C LEU A 444 -12.53 -1.62 21.50
N VAL A 445 -13.83 -1.84 21.32
CA VAL A 445 -14.84 -0.80 21.62
C VAL A 445 -15.21 -0.72 23.09
N SER A 446 -14.94 -1.76 23.89
CA SER A 446 -15.20 -1.80 25.33
C SER A 446 -13.96 -1.59 26.20
N SER A 447 -12.75 -1.64 25.62
CA SER A 447 -11.46 -1.67 26.34
C SER A 447 -11.27 -2.87 27.27
N ALA A 448 -11.99 -3.97 27.04
CA ALA A 448 -11.90 -5.19 27.84
C ALA A 448 -10.61 -6.00 27.61
N LYS A 449 -10.17 -6.72 28.64
CA LYS A 449 -9.07 -7.70 28.58
C LYS A 449 -9.65 -9.11 28.71
N ILE A 450 -8.96 -10.11 28.14
CA ILE A 450 -9.34 -11.52 28.30
C ILE A 450 -9.15 -11.91 29.78
N LEU A 451 -10.12 -12.64 30.34
CA LEU A 451 -9.94 -13.30 31.63
C LEU A 451 -8.90 -14.41 31.49
N ALA A 452 -7.81 -14.32 32.26
CA ALA A 452 -6.71 -15.27 32.25
C ALA A 452 -7.13 -16.66 32.77
#